data_AF-A0A6A6NYF4-F1
#
_entry.id   AF-A0A6A6NYF4-F1
#
_cell.length_a   1.000
_cell.length_b   1.000
_cell.length_c   1.000
_cell.angle_alpha   90.00
_cell.angle_beta   90.00
_cell.angle_gamma   90.00
#
_symmetry.space_group_name_H-M   'P 1'
#
loop_
_entity.id
_entity.type
_entity.pdbx_description
1 polymer ?
#
loop_
_entity_poly.entity_id
_entity_poly.type
_entity_poly.pdbx_seq_one_letter_code
_entity_poly.pdbx_strand_id
1 'polypeptide(L)'
;MLFAGLAREKSPARRVLVKKDPALETSRRLLRLAARRYGVVLKAMETVVEGADESLPSSYSLAHLFSLTEYDRLLYLSPPGLLLSSYPLDLLLAYAPPSPLAVLPASSAPQHPPDQPFSTSLLLLTPSAPTHARLLAARAARPQPDPSLLRSAFPSPALLTPALLSSLADGFAPLSDTSSLSRPEAGDEAGPGAEPFDPGRWRATRGWVRFAGDGGLPAPQVDAGWRARARWRPRGRDEGRVWEGLYEEFRERRAEVCGLDLEGWRRGVEARW
;
A
#
# COMPACT_ATOMS: atom_id res chain seq x y z
N MET A 1 -8.00 6.43 6.70
CA MET A 1 -7.25 7.58 6.12
C MET A 1 -7.23 7.59 4.61
N LEU A 2 -6.82 6.51 3.93
CA LEU A 2 -6.85 6.44 2.44
C LEU A 2 -8.16 6.95 1.84
N PHE A 3 -9.31 6.42 2.29
CA PHE A 3 -10.62 6.82 1.76
C PHE A 3 -10.99 8.29 2.01
N ALA A 4 -10.55 8.85 3.14
CA ALA A 4 -10.75 10.27 3.41
C ALA A 4 -9.91 11.13 2.46
N GLY A 5 -8.67 10.72 2.18
CA GLY A 5 -7.83 11.33 1.15
C GLY A 5 -8.49 11.28 -0.22
N LEU A 6 -8.92 10.09 -0.67
CA LEU A 6 -9.56 9.92 -1.98
C LEU A 6 -10.85 10.74 -2.11
N ALA A 7 -11.60 10.91 -1.02
CA ALA A 7 -12.79 11.77 -0.99
C ALA A 7 -12.43 13.26 -1.10
N ARG A 8 -11.36 13.70 -0.44
CA ARG A 8 -10.87 15.09 -0.52
C ARG A 8 -10.36 15.43 -1.91
N GLU A 9 -9.59 14.54 -2.53
CA GLU A 9 -9.10 14.68 -3.91
C GLU A 9 -10.21 14.49 -4.97
N LYS A 10 -11.46 14.20 -4.53
CA LYS A 10 -12.62 13.95 -5.41
C LYS A 10 -12.36 12.86 -6.46
N SER A 11 -11.56 11.85 -6.12
CA SER A 11 -11.33 10.69 -6.98
C SER A 11 -12.68 10.06 -7.37
N PRO A 12 -12.91 9.78 -8.68
CA PRO A 12 -14.13 9.15 -9.16
C PRO A 12 -14.18 7.66 -8.84
N ALA A 13 -13.07 7.06 -8.42
CA ALA A 13 -12.98 5.63 -8.15
C ALA A 13 -13.91 5.22 -7.00
N ARG A 14 -14.61 4.11 -7.20
CA ARG A 14 -15.43 3.51 -6.15
C ARG A 14 -14.53 2.93 -5.07
N ARG A 15 -14.80 3.30 -3.82
CA ARG A 15 -13.97 2.93 -2.67
C ARG A 15 -14.50 1.66 -2.06
N VAL A 16 -13.69 0.60 -2.03
CA VAL A 16 -14.07 -0.69 -1.47
C VAL A 16 -13.16 -1.00 -0.28
N LEU A 17 -13.76 -1.33 0.86
CA LEU A 17 -13.05 -1.87 2.01
C LEU A 17 -13.51 -3.30 2.24
N VAL A 18 -12.58 -4.22 2.04
CA VAL A 18 -12.76 -5.61 2.40
C VAL A 18 -12.44 -5.76 3.88
N LYS A 19 -13.40 -6.23 4.67
CA LYS A 19 -13.34 -6.25 6.14
C LYS A 19 -13.64 -7.63 6.71
N LYS A 20 -13.01 -7.94 7.84
CA LYS A 20 -13.46 -8.98 8.77
C LYS A 20 -14.69 -8.52 9.57
N ASP A 21 -15.37 -9.44 10.25
CA ASP A 21 -16.43 -9.05 11.18
C ASP A 21 -15.83 -8.15 12.28
N PRO A 22 -16.29 -6.89 12.41
CA PRO A 22 -15.76 -6.00 13.43
C PRO A 22 -16.18 -6.46 14.83
N ALA A 23 -15.28 -7.17 15.51
CA ALA A 23 -15.44 -7.57 16.91
C ALA A 23 -15.51 -6.37 17.86
N LEU A 24 -14.79 -5.27 17.56
CA LEU A 24 -14.69 -4.10 18.43
C LEU A 24 -15.65 -2.97 18.02
N GLU A 25 -16.26 -2.31 19.01
CA GLU A 25 -17.16 -1.17 18.81
C GLU A 25 -16.47 0.00 18.10
N THR A 26 -15.22 0.31 18.46
CA THR A 26 -14.40 1.33 17.78
C THR A 26 -14.25 1.02 16.29
N SER A 27 -14.03 -0.24 15.93
CA SER A 27 -13.98 -0.68 14.53
C SER A 27 -15.33 -0.53 13.84
N ARG A 28 -16.45 -0.86 14.51
CA ARG A 28 -17.81 -0.64 13.97
C ARG A 28 -18.08 0.84 13.72
N ARG A 29 -17.71 1.73 14.64
CA ARG A 29 -17.85 3.19 14.50
C ARG A 29 -17.09 3.69 13.27
N LEU A 30 -15.83 3.29 13.12
CA LEU A 30 -14.98 3.69 11.99
C LEU A 30 -15.49 3.16 10.66
N LEU A 31 -15.99 1.92 10.62
CA LEU A 31 -16.61 1.35 9.42
C LEU A 31 -17.88 2.10 9.02
N ARG A 32 -18.74 2.45 9.99
CA ARG A 32 -19.92 3.29 9.74
C ARG A 32 -19.53 4.67 9.22
N LEU A 33 -18.50 5.29 9.81
CA LEU A 33 -17.98 6.57 9.35
C LEU A 33 -17.45 6.46 7.91
N ALA A 34 -16.69 5.40 7.60
CA ALA A 34 -16.16 5.14 6.26
C ALA A 34 -17.29 5.04 5.22
N ALA A 35 -18.32 4.25 5.50
CA ALA A 35 -19.46 4.09 4.61
C ALA A 35 -20.26 5.38 4.44
N ARG A 36 -20.62 6.05 5.55
CA ARG A 36 -21.51 7.23 5.51
C ARG A 36 -20.83 8.49 5.01
N ARG A 37 -19.61 8.78 5.45
CA ARG A 37 -18.92 10.05 5.16
C ARG A 37 -18.11 10.00 3.87
N TYR A 38 -17.54 8.83 3.54
CA TYR A 38 -16.61 8.70 2.41
C TYR A 38 -17.13 7.79 1.30
N GLY A 39 -18.36 7.28 1.43
CA GLY A 39 -19.02 6.44 0.40
C GLY A 39 -18.35 5.08 0.20
N VAL A 40 -17.69 4.56 1.23
CA VAL A 40 -16.96 3.28 1.15
C VAL A 40 -17.93 2.11 1.14
N VAL A 41 -17.82 1.25 0.13
CA VAL A 41 -18.53 -0.03 0.07
C VAL A 41 -17.80 -1.03 0.95
N LEU A 42 -18.50 -1.50 1.99
CA LEU A 42 -17.96 -2.52 2.88
C LEU A 42 -18.30 -3.90 2.33
N LYS A 43 -17.27 -4.72 2.09
CA LYS A 43 -17.41 -6.13 1.68
C LYS A 43 -16.89 -7.02 2.80
N ALA A 44 -17.72 -7.94 3.27
CA ALA A 44 -17.25 -8.95 4.21
C ALA A 44 -16.30 -9.90 3.49
N MET A 45 -15.24 -10.32 4.17
CA MET A 45 -14.33 -11.36 3.70
C MET A 45 -14.47 -12.59 4.57
N GLU A 46 -14.48 -13.73 3.91
CA GLU A 46 -14.46 -15.03 4.56
C GLU A 46 -13.01 -15.44 4.84
N THR A 47 -12.82 -16.37 5.76
CA THR A 47 -11.51 -16.97 5.97
C THR A 47 -11.22 -17.96 4.83
N VAL A 48 -9.94 -18.08 4.46
CA VAL A 48 -9.52 -18.98 3.37
C VAL A 48 -9.75 -20.45 3.72
N VAL A 49 -9.60 -20.77 5.00
CA VAL A 49 -9.81 -22.11 5.54
C VAL A 49 -11.01 -22.04 6.49
N GLU A 50 -11.94 -22.97 6.32
CA GLU A 50 -13.09 -23.10 7.21
C GLU A 50 -12.61 -23.37 8.65
N GLY A 51 -13.11 -22.61 9.61
CA GLY A 51 -12.71 -22.72 11.02
C GLY A 51 -11.34 -22.09 11.34
N ALA A 52 -10.71 -21.38 10.42
CA ALA A 52 -9.53 -20.58 10.75
C ALA A 52 -9.86 -19.46 11.73
N ASP A 53 -8.87 -19.09 12.53
CA ASP A 53 -9.02 -18.04 13.53
C ASP A 53 -9.26 -16.67 12.86
N GLU A 54 -10.52 -16.19 12.90
CA GLU A 54 -10.93 -14.90 12.35
C GLU A 54 -10.22 -13.70 13.01
N SER A 55 -9.59 -13.91 14.18
CA SER A 55 -8.81 -12.87 14.83
C SER A 55 -7.49 -12.59 14.09
N LEU A 56 -6.92 -13.59 13.40
CA LEU A 56 -5.62 -13.51 12.74
C LEU A 56 -5.71 -12.94 11.32
N PRO A 57 -4.89 -11.93 10.97
CA PRO A 57 -4.79 -11.43 9.60
C PRO A 57 -4.33 -12.49 8.58
N SER A 58 -3.54 -13.47 9.01
CA SER A 58 -3.09 -14.59 8.17
C SER A 58 -4.19 -15.55 7.75
N SER A 59 -5.37 -15.51 8.40
CA SER A 59 -6.55 -16.28 7.99
C SER A 59 -7.23 -15.74 6.73
N TYR A 60 -6.84 -14.52 6.35
CA TYR A 60 -7.37 -13.77 5.24
C TYR A 60 -6.37 -13.75 4.08
N SER A 61 -6.88 -13.53 2.85
CA SER A 61 -6.09 -13.61 1.62
C SER A 61 -6.44 -12.50 0.64
N LEU A 62 -5.41 -11.95 -0.01
CA LEU A 62 -5.57 -11.11 -1.19
C LEU A 62 -6.25 -11.85 -2.36
N ALA A 63 -6.30 -13.19 -2.34
CA ALA A 63 -7.06 -13.97 -3.31
C ALA A 63 -8.53 -13.56 -3.39
N HIS A 64 -9.16 -13.16 -2.28
CA HIS A 64 -10.56 -12.73 -2.26
C HIS A 64 -10.80 -11.46 -3.08
N LEU A 65 -9.78 -10.67 -3.43
CA LEU A 65 -9.96 -9.56 -4.37
C LEU A 65 -10.47 -10.04 -5.74
N PHE A 66 -10.16 -11.28 -6.13
CA PHE A 66 -10.64 -11.86 -7.38
C PHE A 66 -12.11 -12.30 -7.31
N SER A 67 -12.74 -12.36 -6.13
CA SER A 67 -14.16 -12.70 -6.01
C SER A 67 -15.09 -11.51 -6.26
N LEU A 68 -14.54 -10.30 -6.31
CA LEU A 68 -15.28 -9.05 -6.47
C LEU A 68 -15.64 -8.78 -7.94
N THR A 69 -16.30 -9.73 -8.58
CA THR A 69 -16.61 -9.75 -10.02
C THR A 69 -17.62 -8.68 -10.45
N GLU A 70 -18.20 -7.92 -9.52
CA GLU A 70 -19.00 -6.74 -9.83
C GLU A 70 -18.16 -5.52 -10.26
N TYR A 71 -16.84 -5.61 -10.20
CA TYR A 71 -15.91 -4.58 -10.69
C TYR A 71 -15.08 -5.13 -11.84
N ASP A 72 -14.91 -4.31 -12.88
CA ASP A 72 -14.06 -4.67 -14.04
C ASP A 72 -12.58 -4.64 -13.68
N ARG A 73 -12.20 -3.73 -12.78
CA ARG A 73 -10.82 -3.47 -12.36
C ARG A 73 -10.76 -3.06 -10.90
N LEU A 74 -9.73 -3.53 -10.21
CA LEU A 74 -9.41 -3.15 -8.84
C LEU A 74 -7.97 -2.71 -8.72
N LEU A 75 -7.76 -1.58 -8.04
CA LEU A 75 -6.45 -1.12 -7.61
C LEU A 75 -6.33 -1.32 -6.10
N TYR A 76 -5.51 -2.28 -5.70
CA TYR A 76 -5.16 -2.53 -4.31
C TYR A 76 -3.92 -1.75 -3.91
N LEU A 77 -3.99 -1.11 -2.73
CA LEU A 77 -2.87 -0.39 -2.11
C LEU A 77 -2.60 -1.00 -0.74
N SER A 78 -1.37 -1.46 -0.53
CA SER A 78 -0.98 -2.02 0.75
C SER A 78 -0.91 -0.94 1.84
N PRO A 79 -1.63 -1.10 2.97
CA PRO A 79 -1.48 -0.25 4.13
C PRO A 79 -0.24 -0.64 4.96
N PRO A 80 0.29 0.26 5.80
CA PRO A 80 -0.12 1.65 5.98
C PRO A 80 0.54 2.61 4.99
N GLY A 81 -0.17 3.68 4.67
CA GLY A 81 0.34 4.74 3.80
C GLY A 81 -0.48 6.02 3.88
N LEU A 82 -0.03 7.00 3.11
CA LEU A 82 -0.56 8.35 3.03
C LEU A 82 -0.83 8.70 1.57
N LEU A 83 -2.04 9.19 1.28
CA LEU A 83 -2.38 9.71 -0.03
C LEU A 83 -1.92 11.16 -0.13
N LEU A 84 -1.03 11.43 -1.07
CA LEU A 84 -0.59 12.77 -1.45
C LEU A 84 -1.39 13.28 -2.67
N SER A 85 -1.64 12.42 -3.66
CA SER A 85 -2.47 12.74 -4.83
C SER A 85 -3.23 11.51 -5.32
N SER A 86 -4.49 11.66 -5.71
CA SER A 86 -5.24 10.57 -6.37
C SER A 86 -4.98 10.47 -7.87
N TYR A 87 -4.52 11.56 -8.50
CA TYR A 87 -4.36 11.67 -9.95
C TYR A 87 -3.62 10.48 -10.60
N PRO A 88 -2.40 10.09 -10.19
CA PRO A 88 -1.70 8.97 -10.82
C PRO A 88 -2.38 7.60 -10.55
N LEU A 89 -3.14 7.48 -9.46
CA LEU A 89 -3.86 6.25 -9.14
C LEU A 89 -5.13 6.11 -9.98
N ASP A 90 -5.84 7.22 -10.19
CA ASP A 90 -7.05 7.28 -11.00
C ASP A 90 -6.71 6.99 -12.47
N LEU A 91 -5.62 7.57 -13.00
CA LEU A 91 -5.14 7.28 -14.35
C LEU A 91 -4.69 5.82 -14.52
N LEU A 92 -3.97 5.28 -13.53
CA LEU A 92 -3.56 3.89 -13.54
C LEU A 92 -4.78 2.95 -13.56
N LEU A 93 -5.79 3.22 -12.74
CA LEU A 93 -7.01 2.42 -12.68
C LEU A 93 -7.81 2.50 -13.99
N ALA A 94 -7.92 3.70 -14.58
CA ALA A 94 -8.72 3.94 -15.77
C ALA A 94 -8.06 3.49 -17.08
N TYR A 95 -6.75 3.72 -17.25
CA TYR A 95 -6.10 3.68 -18.56
C TYR A 95 -4.98 2.64 -18.70
N ALA A 96 -4.57 1.97 -17.62
CA ALA A 96 -3.58 0.90 -17.77
C ALA A 96 -4.10 -0.22 -18.71
N PRO A 97 -3.20 -0.93 -19.40
CA PRO A 97 -3.60 -2.08 -20.20
C PRO A 97 -4.34 -3.13 -19.35
N PRO A 98 -5.42 -3.74 -19.88
CA PRO A 98 -6.12 -4.80 -19.17
C PRO A 98 -5.19 -6.01 -18.96
N SER A 99 -5.13 -6.50 -17.72
CA SER A 99 -4.37 -7.69 -17.35
C SER A 99 -5.05 -8.38 -16.18
N PRO A 100 -5.06 -9.73 -16.10
CA PRO A 100 -5.52 -10.44 -14.92
C PRO A 100 -4.82 -9.95 -13.65
N LEU A 101 -3.53 -9.63 -13.76
CA LEU A 101 -2.73 -9.06 -12.69
C LEU A 101 -1.62 -8.18 -13.28
N ALA A 102 -1.52 -6.96 -12.80
CA ALA A 102 -0.45 -6.01 -13.05
C ALA A 102 0.20 -5.58 -11.73
N VAL A 103 1.53 -5.60 -11.67
CA VAL A 103 2.30 -5.45 -10.43
C VAL A 103 3.49 -4.54 -10.62
N LEU A 104 4.01 -4.01 -9.51
CA LEU A 104 5.29 -3.31 -9.52
C LEU A 104 6.45 -4.33 -9.43
N PRO A 105 7.56 -4.09 -10.15
CA PRO A 105 8.75 -4.92 -10.00
C PRO A 105 9.29 -4.80 -8.58
N ALA A 106 9.85 -5.88 -7.99
CA ALA A 106 10.41 -5.81 -6.64
C ALA A 106 11.75 -5.05 -6.57
N SER A 107 12.40 -4.84 -7.71
CA SER A 107 13.62 -4.04 -7.82
C SER A 107 13.42 -2.93 -8.86
N SER A 108 13.99 -1.76 -8.59
CA SER A 108 14.06 -0.63 -9.51
C SER A 108 15.10 -0.80 -10.63
N ALA A 109 15.77 -1.96 -10.71
CA ALA A 109 16.74 -2.25 -11.76
C ALA A 109 16.06 -2.35 -13.13
N PRO A 110 16.65 -1.76 -14.21
CA PRO A 110 16.04 -1.74 -15.55
C PRO A 110 15.85 -3.12 -16.19
N GLN A 111 16.59 -4.12 -15.71
CA GLN A 111 16.56 -5.48 -16.22
C GLN A 111 15.86 -6.36 -15.19
N HIS A 112 14.61 -6.71 -15.46
CA HIS A 112 13.88 -7.69 -14.65
C HIS A 112 14.04 -9.07 -15.31
N PRO A 113 14.84 -9.99 -14.75
CA PRO A 113 14.83 -11.36 -15.21
C PRO A 113 13.47 -12.00 -14.85
N PRO A 114 12.97 -12.96 -15.66
CA PRO A 114 11.65 -13.58 -15.47
C PRO A 114 11.48 -14.28 -14.10
N ASP A 115 12.58 -14.59 -13.42
CA ASP A 115 12.59 -15.28 -12.11
C ASP A 115 12.58 -14.32 -10.92
N GLN A 116 12.61 -13.00 -11.14
CA GLN A 116 12.67 -12.05 -10.03
C GLN A 116 11.28 -11.82 -9.43
N PRO A 117 11.15 -11.84 -8.09
CA PRO A 117 9.88 -11.60 -7.43
C PRO A 117 9.28 -10.23 -7.80
N PHE A 118 7.95 -10.12 -7.81
CA PHE A 118 7.24 -8.85 -7.86
C PHE A 118 6.74 -8.42 -6.46
N SER A 119 6.43 -7.14 -6.33
CA SER A 119 5.90 -6.54 -5.10
C SER A 119 4.38 -6.65 -5.02
N THR A 120 3.85 -6.89 -3.82
CA THR A 120 2.41 -6.85 -3.51
C THR A 120 1.95 -5.53 -2.88
N SER A 121 2.82 -4.50 -2.91
CA SER A 121 2.50 -3.18 -2.33
C SER A 121 1.44 -2.42 -3.13
N LEU A 122 1.37 -2.65 -4.44
CA LEU A 122 0.34 -2.14 -5.34
C LEU A 122 0.01 -3.23 -6.35
N LEU A 123 -1.27 -3.57 -6.47
CA LEU A 123 -1.77 -4.55 -7.44
C LEU A 123 -2.90 -3.91 -8.24
N LEU A 124 -2.79 -3.95 -9.56
CA LEU A 124 -3.91 -3.69 -10.46
C LEU A 124 -4.41 -5.04 -10.98
N LEU A 125 -5.67 -5.39 -10.76
CA LEU A 125 -6.19 -6.69 -11.15
C LEU A 125 -7.59 -6.61 -11.76
N THR A 126 -7.91 -7.61 -12.57
CA THR A 126 -9.26 -7.85 -13.07
C THR A 126 -9.87 -9.03 -12.29
N PRO A 127 -10.90 -8.80 -11.47
CA PRO A 127 -11.57 -9.85 -10.72
C PRO A 127 -12.10 -10.96 -11.63
N SER A 128 -12.05 -12.20 -11.15
CA SER A 128 -12.43 -13.37 -11.93
C SER A 128 -12.72 -14.56 -11.01
N ALA A 129 -13.97 -15.04 -11.03
CA ALA A 129 -14.41 -16.21 -10.26
C ALA A 129 -13.52 -17.47 -10.47
N PRO A 130 -13.13 -17.87 -11.70
CA PRO A 130 -12.25 -19.03 -11.88
C PRO A 130 -10.85 -18.78 -11.30
N THR A 131 -10.31 -17.57 -11.42
CA THR A 131 -9.02 -17.20 -10.81
C THR A 131 -9.09 -17.27 -9.28
N HIS A 132 -10.18 -16.76 -8.69
CA HIS A 132 -10.45 -16.84 -7.26
C HIS A 132 -10.48 -18.30 -6.77
N ALA A 133 -11.28 -19.16 -7.42
CA ALA A 133 -11.38 -20.58 -7.07
C ALA A 133 -10.03 -21.30 -7.16
N ARG A 134 -9.24 -21.02 -8.20
CA ARG A 134 -7.89 -21.58 -8.38
C ARG A 134 -6.94 -21.14 -7.27
N LEU A 135 -6.97 -19.87 -6.87
CA LEU A 135 -6.12 -19.34 -5.79
C LEU A 135 -6.48 -19.93 -4.44
N LEU A 136 -7.77 -20.07 -4.14
CA LEU A 136 -8.23 -20.73 -2.90
C LEU A 136 -7.81 -22.19 -2.87
N ALA A 137 -8.00 -22.94 -3.97
CA ALA A 137 -7.56 -24.34 -4.06
C ALA A 137 -6.04 -24.47 -3.87
N ALA A 138 -5.25 -23.57 -4.48
CA ALA A 138 -3.79 -23.57 -4.32
C ALA A 138 -3.35 -23.28 -2.87
N ARG A 139 -4.03 -22.35 -2.17
CA ARG A 139 -3.73 -22.03 -0.77
C ARG A 139 -4.20 -23.12 0.19
N ALA A 140 -5.31 -23.80 -0.10
CA ALA A 140 -5.79 -24.95 0.66
C ALA A 140 -4.85 -26.16 0.50
N ALA A 141 -4.34 -26.41 -0.71
CA ALA A 141 -3.39 -27.48 -0.98
C ALA A 141 -2.01 -27.22 -0.33
N ARG A 142 -1.56 -25.95 -0.31
CA ARG A 142 -0.31 -25.55 0.32
C ARG A 142 -0.47 -24.19 1.01
N PRO A 143 -0.59 -24.16 2.35
CA PRO A 143 -0.62 -22.91 3.10
C PRO A 143 0.64 -22.10 2.84
N GLN A 144 0.47 -20.91 2.27
CA GLN A 144 1.56 -19.99 1.95
C GLN A 144 1.11 -18.53 2.01
N PRO A 145 2.02 -17.57 2.25
CA PRO A 145 1.72 -16.15 2.22
C PRO A 145 1.26 -15.67 0.84
N ASP A 146 0.46 -14.60 0.81
CA ASP A 146 -0.09 -14.05 -0.44
C ASP A 146 0.96 -13.69 -1.50
N PRO A 147 2.12 -13.09 -1.17
CA PRO A 147 3.15 -12.84 -2.17
C PRO A 147 3.61 -14.12 -2.88
N SER A 148 3.80 -15.21 -2.13
CA SER A 148 4.21 -16.50 -2.69
C SER A 148 3.08 -17.15 -3.50
N LEU A 149 1.85 -17.07 -2.99
CA LEU A 149 0.66 -17.57 -3.70
C LEU A 149 0.49 -16.88 -5.05
N LEU A 150 0.51 -15.55 -5.08
CA LEU A 150 0.33 -14.78 -6.31
C LEU A 150 1.47 -15.04 -7.30
N ARG A 151 2.73 -15.13 -6.84
CA ARG A 151 3.87 -15.47 -7.70
C ARG A 151 3.74 -16.84 -8.34
N SER A 152 3.25 -17.83 -7.58
CA SER A 152 3.01 -19.17 -8.13
C SER A 152 1.85 -19.21 -9.12
N ALA A 153 0.79 -18.43 -8.91
CA ALA A 153 -0.40 -18.43 -9.74
C ALA A 153 -0.29 -17.56 -11.00
N PHE A 154 0.64 -16.59 -10.98
CA PHE A 154 0.91 -15.66 -12.08
C PHE A 154 2.42 -15.61 -12.34
N PRO A 155 2.97 -16.59 -13.08
CA PRO A 155 4.39 -16.63 -13.39
C PRO A 155 4.85 -15.50 -14.32
N SER A 156 3.91 -14.87 -15.05
CA SER A 156 4.21 -13.76 -15.96
C SER A 156 3.13 -12.68 -15.84
N PRO A 157 3.09 -11.92 -14.73
CA PRO A 157 2.14 -10.83 -14.57
C PRO A 157 2.53 -9.66 -15.47
N ALA A 158 1.56 -8.79 -15.79
CA ALA A 158 1.88 -7.53 -16.44
C ALA A 158 2.71 -6.66 -15.48
N LEU A 159 3.72 -5.95 -16.01
CA LEU A 159 4.56 -5.09 -15.20
C LEU A 159 4.15 -3.64 -15.36
N LEU A 160 3.97 -2.96 -14.23
CA LEU A 160 3.78 -1.51 -14.16
C LEU A 160 5.16 -0.84 -14.25
N THR A 161 5.74 -0.88 -15.46
CA THR A 161 7.10 -0.39 -15.70
C THR A 161 7.17 1.13 -15.57
N PRO A 162 8.35 1.71 -15.26
CA PRO A 162 8.53 3.16 -15.25
C PRO A 162 8.13 3.83 -16.56
N ALA A 163 8.34 3.17 -17.70
CA ALA A 163 7.93 3.69 -19.01
C ALA A 163 6.41 3.79 -19.14
N LEU A 164 5.68 2.75 -18.72
CA LEU A 164 4.21 2.77 -18.71
C LEU A 164 3.68 3.86 -17.75
N LEU A 165 4.23 3.93 -16.55
CA LEU A 165 3.82 4.90 -15.54
C LEU A 165 4.09 6.35 -15.99
N SER A 166 5.26 6.61 -16.56
CA SER A 166 5.60 7.92 -17.13
C SER A 166 4.70 8.30 -18.29
N SER A 167 4.34 7.34 -19.16
CA SER A 167 3.42 7.57 -20.28
C SER A 167 1.98 7.83 -19.83
N LEU A 168 1.55 7.22 -18.72
CA LEU A 168 0.18 7.35 -18.23
C LEU A 168 0.00 8.58 -17.33
N ALA A 169 1.00 8.90 -16.52
CA ALA A 169 0.84 9.85 -15.42
C ALA A 169 1.87 10.98 -15.46
N ASP A 170 2.37 11.38 -16.64
CA ASP A 170 3.26 12.54 -16.83
C ASP A 170 4.47 12.57 -15.88
N GLY A 171 5.05 11.40 -15.59
CA GLY A 171 6.19 11.25 -14.68
C GLY A 171 5.85 11.23 -13.18
N PHE A 172 4.57 11.14 -12.82
CA PHE A 172 4.14 10.90 -11.43
C PHE A 172 4.37 9.44 -11.03
N ALA A 173 4.79 9.23 -9.79
CA ALA A 173 4.93 7.92 -9.18
C ALA A 173 3.64 7.55 -8.41
N PRO A 174 2.85 6.55 -8.86
CA PRO A 174 1.62 6.14 -8.17
C PRO A 174 1.90 5.55 -6.78
N LEU A 175 3.03 4.86 -6.60
CA LEU A 175 3.51 4.34 -5.33
C LEU A 175 4.93 4.85 -5.05
N SER A 176 5.20 5.21 -3.81
CA SER A 176 6.55 5.39 -3.29
C SER A 176 6.64 4.91 -1.85
N ASP A 177 7.82 4.46 -1.45
CA ASP A 177 8.07 4.09 -0.06
C ASP A 177 8.81 5.22 0.66
N THR A 178 8.59 5.37 1.97
CA THR A 178 9.37 6.30 2.80
C THR A 178 10.87 6.01 2.77
N SER A 179 11.27 4.77 2.49
CA SER A 179 12.68 4.38 2.28
C SER A 179 13.31 5.03 1.04
N SER A 180 12.52 5.49 0.06
CA SER A 180 13.03 6.23 -1.11
C SER A 180 13.63 7.60 -0.77
N LEU A 181 13.37 8.11 0.44
CA LEU A 181 14.00 9.32 0.98
C LEU A 181 15.38 9.04 1.57
N SER A 182 15.70 7.78 1.88
CA SER A 182 17.01 7.38 2.37
C SER A 182 17.98 7.26 1.20
N ARG A 183 18.41 8.40 0.65
CA ARG A 183 19.56 8.43 -0.26
C ARG A 183 20.84 8.10 0.54
N PRO A 184 21.80 7.37 -0.06
CA PRO A 184 23.15 7.38 0.49
C PRO A 184 23.60 8.83 0.58
N GLU A 185 24.29 9.19 1.68
CA GLU A 185 24.81 10.54 1.82
C GLU A 185 25.61 10.89 0.58
N ALA A 186 25.46 12.12 0.10
CA ALA A 186 26.35 12.69 -0.90
C ALA A 186 27.76 12.82 -0.30
N GLY A 187 28.44 11.69 -0.13
CA GLY A 187 29.88 11.58 0.02
C GLY A 187 30.39 10.96 -1.26
N ASP A 188 31.15 11.73 -2.04
CA ASP A 188 31.97 11.39 -3.21
C ASP A 188 31.40 10.49 -4.35
N GLU A 189 30.29 9.77 -4.16
CA GLU A 189 29.62 8.88 -5.12
C GLU A 189 28.38 9.50 -5.77
N ALA A 190 27.95 10.70 -5.32
CA ALA A 190 27.03 11.51 -6.08
C ALA A 190 27.77 12.01 -7.32
N GLY A 191 27.71 11.23 -8.40
CA GLY A 191 28.38 11.54 -9.66
C GLY A 191 28.15 13.00 -10.07
N PRO A 192 29.14 13.64 -10.70
CA PRO A 192 29.04 15.04 -11.08
C PRO A 192 27.79 15.26 -11.94
N GLY A 193 26.80 15.98 -11.39
CA GLY A 193 25.50 16.23 -12.04
C GLY A 193 24.26 15.72 -11.29
N ALA A 194 24.38 15.15 -10.09
CA ALA A 194 23.22 14.81 -9.27
C ALA A 194 22.43 16.09 -8.88
N GLU A 195 21.20 16.21 -9.37
CA GLU A 195 20.32 17.33 -9.01
C GLU A 195 20.07 17.37 -7.48
N PRO A 196 20.06 18.57 -6.87
CA PRO A 196 19.70 18.72 -5.47
C PRO A 196 18.29 18.18 -5.23
N PHE A 197 18.08 17.58 -4.06
CA PHE A 197 16.75 17.11 -3.66
C PHE A 197 15.80 18.30 -3.50
N ASP A 198 14.69 18.29 -4.24
CA ASP A 198 13.62 19.27 -4.11
C ASP A 198 12.43 18.64 -3.34
N PRO A 199 12.17 19.05 -2.08
CA PRO A 199 11.03 18.60 -1.29
C PRO A 199 9.67 18.81 -1.95
N GLY A 200 9.48 19.97 -2.58
CA GLY A 200 8.23 20.38 -3.19
C GLY A 200 7.93 19.50 -4.39
N ARG A 201 8.90 19.35 -5.29
CA ARG A 201 8.81 18.44 -6.43
C ARG A 201 8.60 17.00 -5.99
N TRP A 202 9.33 16.53 -4.98
CA TRP A 202 9.19 15.15 -4.49
C TRP A 202 7.77 14.85 -4.00
N ARG A 203 7.15 15.74 -3.23
CA ARG A 203 5.77 15.54 -2.75
C ARG A 203 4.76 15.67 -3.89
N ALA A 204 4.95 16.64 -4.78
CA ALA A 204 4.01 16.95 -5.86
C ALA A 204 3.88 15.79 -6.87
N THR A 205 4.94 15.03 -7.12
CA THR A 205 4.94 13.95 -8.13
C THR A 205 4.56 12.58 -7.60
N ARG A 206 3.97 12.48 -6.40
CA ARG A 206 3.65 11.19 -5.75
C ARG A 206 2.17 11.02 -5.47
N GLY A 207 1.68 9.80 -5.71
CA GLY A 207 0.31 9.40 -5.40
C GLY A 207 0.16 8.89 -3.98
N TRP A 208 0.49 7.62 -3.78
CA TRP A 208 0.46 6.91 -2.50
C TRP A 208 1.87 6.73 -1.94
N VAL A 209 2.11 7.21 -0.72
CA VAL A 209 3.36 6.96 0.01
C VAL A 209 3.13 5.92 1.09
N ARG A 210 3.76 4.76 0.95
CA ARG A 210 3.72 3.69 1.94
C ARG A 210 4.81 3.90 2.98
N PHE A 211 4.46 3.66 4.24
CA PHE A 211 5.44 3.63 5.32
C PHE A 211 6.10 2.25 5.30
N ALA A 212 7.27 2.16 4.69
CA ALA A 212 8.04 0.93 4.63
C ALA A 212 8.63 0.65 6.03
N GLY A 213 8.26 -0.50 6.60
CA GLY A 213 8.80 -1.01 7.87
C GLY A 213 10.17 -1.70 7.71
N ASP A 214 10.78 -1.60 6.54
CA ASP A 214 12.05 -2.25 6.21
C ASP A 214 13.14 -1.62 7.08
N GLY A 215 13.56 -2.37 8.11
CA GLY A 215 14.49 -1.90 9.14
C GLY A 215 14.01 -2.14 10.58
N GLY A 216 12.73 -2.47 10.81
CA GLY A 216 12.19 -2.57 12.18
C GLY A 216 11.78 -1.20 12.74
N LEU A 217 11.66 -0.20 11.88
CA LEU A 217 10.88 0.98 12.19
C LEU A 217 9.41 0.56 12.31
N PRO A 218 8.74 0.97 13.38
CA PRO A 218 7.36 0.57 13.53
C PRO A 218 6.38 1.26 12.64
N ALA A 219 5.24 0.58 12.53
CA ALA A 219 4.10 1.09 11.83
C ALA A 219 3.76 2.50 12.33
N PRO A 220 3.42 3.43 11.42
CA PRO A 220 3.19 4.84 11.74
C PRO A 220 2.03 5.06 12.72
N GLN A 221 1.21 4.04 12.99
CA GLN A 221 0.18 4.04 14.02
C GLN A 221 0.73 3.97 15.44
N VAL A 222 2.00 3.57 15.64
CA VAL A 222 2.57 3.31 16.96
C VAL A 222 3.53 4.42 17.36
N ASP A 223 3.38 4.96 18.57
CA ASP A 223 4.31 5.95 19.12
C ASP A 223 5.56 5.29 19.71
N ALA A 224 6.55 5.09 18.84
CA ALA A 224 7.86 4.55 19.22
C ALA A 224 8.76 5.53 19.99
N GLY A 225 8.30 6.77 20.19
CA GLY A 225 9.11 7.87 20.69
C GLY A 225 10.17 8.34 19.69
N TRP A 226 10.73 9.52 19.94
CA TRP A 226 11.69 10.16 19.04
C TRP A 226 12.97 9.32 18.81
N ARG A 227 13.55 8.78 19.88
CA ARG A 227 14.84 8.07 19.82
C ARG A 227 14.81 6.82 18.93
N ALA A 228 13.69 6.12 18.85
CA ALA A 228 13.54 4.96 17.98
C ALA A 228 13.37 5.38 16.52
N ARG A 229 12.58 6.44 16.26
CA ARG A 229 12.32 6.99 14.93
C ARG A 229 13.54 7.65 14.31
N ALA A 230 14.32 8.39 15.10
CA ALA A 230 15.49 9.13 14.63
C ALA A 230 16.58 8.24 13.99
N ARG A 231 16.63 6.95 14.32
CA ARG A 231 17.55 5.97 13.71
C ARG A 231 17.28 5.72 12.23
N TRP A 232 16.03 5.91 11.81
CA TRP A 232 15.53 5.65 10.46
C TRP A 232 15.26 6.92 9.67
N ARG A 233 15.42 8.06 10.32
CA ARG A 233 15.28 9.36 9.69
C ARG A 233 16.38 9.50 8.62
N PRO A 234 16.04 9.90 7.39
CA PRO A 234 17.03 10.26 6.38
C PRO A 234 18.04 11.27 6.95
N ARG A 235 19.32 11.09 6.60
CA ARG A 235 20.40 11.95 7.11
C ARG A 235 20.37 13.34 6.48
N GLY A 236 19.97 13.42 5.21
CA GLY A 236 19.76 14.68 4.51
C GLY A 236 18.75 15.58 5.24
N ARG A 237 19.04 16.89 5.27
CA ARG A 237 18.22 17.87 5.97
C ARG A 237 16.80 17.91 5.42
N ASP A 238 16.68 17.97 4.10
CA ASP A 238 15.42 18.19 3.40
C ASP A 238 14.63 16.88 3.26
N GLU A 239 15.29 15.77 2.95
CA GLU A 239 14.71 14.43 2.97
C GLU A 239 14.17 14.09 4.36
N GLY A 240 14.96 14.41 5.40
CA GLY A 240 14.56 14.20 6.79
C GLY A 240 13.35 15.04 7.19
N ARG A 241 13.26 16.30 6.75
CA ARG A 241 12.09 17.16 6.96
C ARG A 241 10.84 16.62 6.27
N VAL A 242 10.97 16.18 5.01
CA VAL A 242 9.87 15.55 4.27
C VAL A 242 9.40 14.30 4.99
N TRP A 243 10.33 13.44 5.40
CA TRP A 243 10.05 12.21 6.13
C TRP A 243 9.31 12.48 7.44
N GLU A 244 9.81 13.40 8.28
CA GLU A 244 9.14 13.79 9.53
C GLU A 244 7.73 14.31 9.28
N GLY A 245 7.58 15.18 8.28
CA GLY A 245 6.29 15.72 7.88
C GLY A 245 5.29 14.66 7.42
N LEU A 246 5.74 13.56 6.79
CA LEU A 246 4.85 12.45 6.40
C LEU A 246 4.31 11.70 7.63
N TYR A 247 5.14 11.45 8.64
CA TYR A 247 4.71 10.80 9.89
C TYR A 247 3.77 11.70 10.70
N GLU A 248 4.08 13.00 10.74
CA GLU A 248 3.24 13.99 11.44
C GLU A 248 1.87 14.12 10.75
N GLU A 249 1.85 14.27 9.43
CA GLU A 249 0.61 14.34 8.65
C GLU A 249 -0.23 13.06 8.78
N PHE A 250 0.41 11.89 8.88
CA PHE A 250 -0.29 10.64 9.16
C PHE A 250 -0.94 10.66 10.56
N ARG A 251 -0.22 11.13 11.58
CA ARG A 251 -0.74 11.26 12.95
C ARG A 251 -1.94 12.21 12.99
N GLU A 252 -1.78 13.42 12.45
CA GLU A 252 -2.83 14.44 12.41
C GLU A 252 -4.09 13.93 11.69
N ARG A 253 -3.93 13.32 10.50
CA ARG A 253 -5.06 12.75 9.76
C ARG A 253 -5.71 11.58 10.47
N ARG A 254 -4.95 10.79 11.24
CA ARG A 254 -5.52 9.68 12.03
C ARG A 254 -6.37 10.23 13.16
N ALA A 255 -5.90 11.26 13.84
CA ALA A 255 -6.67 11.96 14.87
C ALA A 255 -7.94 12.61 14.27
N GLU A 256 -7.81 13.35 13.17
CA GLU A 256 -8.93 14.05 12.52
C GLU A 256 -9.99 13.08 11.97
N VAL A 257 -9.56 12.04 11.23
CA VAL A 257 -10.48 11.14 10.51
C VAL A 257 -11.00 10.03 11.42
N CYS A 258 -10.15 9.45 12.26
CA CYS A 258 -10.53 8.29 13.07
C CYS A 258 -10.92 8.67 14.51
N GLY A 259 -10.56 9.87 14.99
CA GLY A 259 -10.63 10.21 16.40
C GLY A 259 -9.75 9.28 17.25
N LEU A 260 -8.62 8.85 16.68
CA LEU A 260 -7.66 7.94 17.32
C LEU A 260 -6.28 8.59 17.34
N ASP A 261 -5.61 8.51 18.49
CA ASP A 261 -4.21 8.86 18.61
C ASP A 261 -3.31 7.69 18.17
N LEU A 262 -1.99 7.87 18.33
CA LEU A 262 -1.00 6.82 18.19
C LEU A 262 -1.11 5.79 19.33
N GLU A 263 -0.84 4.54 19.00
CA GLU A 263 -0.85 3.40 19.92
C GLU A 263 0.46 3.36 20.72
N GLY A 264 0.41 2.99 21.99
CA GLY A 264 1.62 2.93 22.83
C GLY A 264 2.58 1.83 22.38
N TRP A 265 3.87 2.17 22.23
CA TRP A 265 4.92 1.23 21.87
C TRP A 265 5.27 0.27 23.02
N ARG A 266 4.84 -0.99 22.94
CA ARG A 266 5.34 -2.05 23.83
C ARG A 266 6.51 -2.77 23.15
N ARG A 267 7.75 -2.47 23.57
CA ARG A 267 8.92 -3.27 23.15
C ARG A 267 8.69 -4.74 23.49
N GLY A 268 8.86 -5.63 22.52
CA GLY A 268 8.71 -7.08 22.70
C GLY A 268 7.38 -7.67 22.25
N VAL A 269 6.45 -6.85 21.79
CA VAL A 269 5.32 -7.31 20.97
C VAL A 269 5.68 -6.92 19.55
N GLU A 270 6.27 -7.83 18.77
CA GLU A 270 6.19 -7.73 17.32
C GLU A 270 4.73 -7.42 17.01
N ALA A 271 4.51 -6.29 16.34
CA ALA A 271 3.18 -5.90 15.93
C ALA A 271 2.72 -6.99 14.94
N ARG A 272 2.02 -8.00 15.47
CA ARG A 272 1.44 -9.11 14.73
C ARG A 272 0.34 -8.52 13.87
N TRP A 273 0.72 -8.13 12.66
CA TRP A 273 -0.16 -7.73 11.58
C TRP A 273 0.10 -8.64 10.40
#